data_AF-A0AAD8GDL5-F1
#
_entry.id   AF-A0AAD8GDL5-F1
#
_cell.length_a   1.000
_cell.length_b   1.000
_cell.length_c   1.000
_cell.angle_alpha   90.00
_cell.angle_beta   90.00
_cell.angle_gamma   90.00
#
_symmetry.space_group_name_H-M   'P 1'
#
loop_
_entity.id
_entity.type
_entity.pdbx_description
1 polymer ?
#
loop_
_entity_poly.entity_id
_entity_poly.type
_entity_poly.pdbx_seq_one_letter_code
_entity_poly.pdbx_strand_id
1 'polypeptide(L)'
;MGNQVEKLTHLTYAEVPTSDPTGVAQEDCPRIGVSYIFSNDDDDVGGSEKDPNQEENYDTCNEVECSVFYRDECVYEKSLRAGDMSTCSPEHLLNKCKPGDLVEFVAKNQYPHWTVYVGDFHVVHLHRAEVKNDFMTDASQGRRGRIVNNVYKFKPQNSEIVVRNAMEQVGARDRELNWRNSECFAAWCKFGKREFKIGGEIRIGKQRYSLKIQLSEKKSHILEFQSMEDLIMERRRNDQIGKNAVIQELVSHLHSEEVGTDHNAH
;
A
#
# COMPACT_ATOMS: atom_id res chain seq x y z
N MET A 1 -11.92 47.11 31.70
CA MET A 1 -10.45 46.91 31.66
C MET A 1 -10.18 45.64 32.43
N GLY A 2 -9.78 44.59 31.71
CA GLY A 2 -9.73 43.22 32.21
C GLY A 2 -8.42 42.93 32.93
N ASN A 3 -8.51 42.20 34.03
CA ASN A 3 -7.35 41.70 34.76
C ASN A 3 -7.17 40.20 34.50
N GLN A 4 -6.03 39.92 33.88
CA GLN A 4 -5.10 38.80 34.09
C GLN A 4 -5.69 37.41 34.33
N VAL A 5 -5.55 36.58 33.28
CA VAL A 5 -5.71 35.14 33.32
C VAL A 5 -4.32 34.54 33.11
N GLU A 6 -3.72 33.97 34.15
CA GLU A 6 -2.60 33.04 33.99
C GLU A 6 -2.70 31.88 34.99
N LYS A 7 -2.50 30.69 34.42
CA LYS A 7 -2.11 29.41 35.04
C LYS A 7 -3.13 28.68 35.90
N LEU A 8 -3.76 27.68 35.30
CA LEU A 8 -3.95 26.37 35.94
C LEU A 8 -3.60 25.27 34.92
N THR A 9 -2.33 24.91 34.94
CA THR A 9 -1.76 23.67 34.43
C THR A 9 -2.19 22.48 35.30
N HIS A 10 -2.29 21.30 34.67
CA HIS A 10 -2.45 19.95 35.23
C HIS A 10 -3.89 19.48 35.49
N LEU A 11 -4.46 18.77 34.51
CA LEU A 11 -5.46 17.73 34.77
C LEU A 11 -4.77 16.37 34.78
N THR A 12 -4.68 15.80 35.97
CA THR A 12 -4.20 14.45 36.24
C THR A 12 -5.32 13.46 35.94
N TYR A 13 -5.11 12.54 35.00
CA TYR A 13 -6.01 11.41 34.77
C TYR A 13 -5.80 10.36 35.87
N ALA A 14 -6.47 10.55 36.99
CA ALA A 14 -6.68 9.50 37.97
C ALA A 14 -8.15 9.59 38.43
N GLU A 15 -8.78 8.42 38.54
CA GLU A 15 -10.17 8.22 39.00
C GLU A 15 -11.25 8.33 37.92
N VAL A 16 -11.27 7.33 37.03
CA VAL A 16 -12.53 6.91 36.39
C VAL A 16 -13.06 5.73 37.21
N PRO A 17 -14.21 5.86 37.90
CA PRO A 17 -14.83 4.75 38.62
C PRO A 17 -15.38 3.73 37.62
N THR A 18 -14.67 2.62 37.43
CA THR A 18 -15.17 1.48 36.64
C THR A 18 -15.95 0.55 37.56
N SER A 19 -17.18 0.91 37.92
CA SER A 19 -18.19 -0.02 38.44
C SER A 19 -19.56 0.67 38.55
N ASP A 20 -20.57 0.13 37.88
CA ASP A 20 -21.98 0.43 38.14
C ASP A 20 -22.53 -0.67 39.06
N PRO A 21 -23.04 -0.37 40.28
CA PRO A 21 -23.39 -1.35 41.29
C PRO A 21 -24.88 -1.71 41.23
N THR A 22 -25.36 -2.22 40.08
CA THR A 22 -26.74 -2.70 40.02
C THR A 22 -26.85 -3.93 39.13
N GLY A 23 -26.88 -5.10 39.79
CA GLY A 23 -27.18 -6.37 39.15
C GLY A 23 -28.63 -6.43 38.70
N VAL A 24 -28.85 -6.33 37.39
CA VAL A 24 -30.04 -6.83 36.70
C VAL A 24 -29.61 -7.30 35.32
N ALA A 25 -29.75 -8.61 35.09
CA ALA A 25 -29.59 -9.21 33.77
C ALA A 25 -30.75 -8.76 32.89
N GLN A 26 -30.44 -8.07 31.79
CA GLN A 26 -31.40 -7.86 30.72
C GLN A 26 -30.72 -8.30 29.41
N GLU A 27 -31.22 -9.43 28.92
CA GLU A 27 -30.88 -9.98 27.61
C GLU A 27 -31.42 -9.08 26.49
N ASP A 28 -30.81 -9.22 25.31
CA ASP A 28 -31.17 -8.62 24.01
C ASP A 28 -30.84 -7.13 23.78
N CYS A 29 -29.54 -6.81 23.72
CA CYS A 29 -29.04 -5.66 22.97
C CYS A 29 -28.02 -6.13 21.91
N PRO A 30 -28.18 -5.80 20.61
CA PRO A 30 -27.21 -6.20 19.59
C PRO A 30 -25.86 -5.56 19.89
N ARG A 31 -24.90 -6.41 20.27
CA ARG A 31 -23.53 -6.01 20.59
C ARG A 31 -22.90 -5.47 19.30
N ILE A 32 -22.86 -4.15 19.14
CA ILE A 32 -22.16 -3.48 18.05
C ILE A 32 -20.69 -3.90 18.14
N GLY A 33 -20.27 -4.77 17.23
CA GLY A 33 -18.90 -5.26 17.14
C GLY A 33 -17.99 -4.13 16.73
N VAL A 34 -17.24 -3.59 17.69
CA VAL A 34 -16.10 -2.73 17.40
C VAL A 34 -14.95 -3.65 17.02
N SER A 35 -14.66 -3.77 15.73
CA SER A 35 -13.47 -4.47 15.26
C SER A 35 -12.24 -3.62 15.60
N TYR A 36 -11.41 -4.13 16.50
CA TYR A 36 -10.09 -3.58 16.75
C TYR A 36 -9.24 -3.87 15.51
N ILE A 37 -8.97 -2.83 14.72
CA ILE A 37 -7.95 -2.90 13.66
C ILE A 37 -6.61 -2.82 14.38
N PHE A 38 -5.86 -3.92 14.38
CA PHE A 38 -4.47 -3.91 14.80
C PHE A 38 -3.71 -2.96 13.86
N SER A 39 -3.18 -1.87 14.40
CA SER A 39 -2.04 -1.20 13.76
C SER A 39 -0.90 -2.21 13.78
N ASN A 40 -0.70 -2.93 12.68
CA ASN A 40 0.59 -3.57 12.45
C ASN A 40 1.60 -2.44 12.28
N ASP A 41 2.27 -2.06 13.37
CA ASP A 41 3.64 -1.57 13.31
C ASP A 41 4.50 -2.77 12.88
N ASP A 42 4.42 -3.12 11.59
CA ASP A 42 5.37 -4.02 10.94
C ASP A 42 6.65 -3.24 10.66
N ASP A 43 7.38 -2.94 11.71
CA ASP A 43 8.83 -2.84 11.60
C ASP A 43 9.39 -4.26 11.46
N ASP A 44 9.69 -4.63 10.23
CA ASP A 44 10.79 -5.52 9.80
C ASP A 44 11.44 -6.36 10.95
N VAL A 45 10.71 -7.32 11.50
CA VAL A 45 11.33 -8.38 12.30
C VAL A 45 11.77 -9.52 11.38
N GLY A 46 13.06 -9.46 11.03
CA GLY A 46 13.82 -10.62 10.60
C GLY A 46 14.18 -10.63 9.12
N GLY A 47 15.23 -9.88 8.78
CA GLY A 47 16.10 -10.29 7.69
C GLY A 47 16.64 -11.68 8.02
N SER A 48 16.05 -12.71 7.43
CA SER A 48 16.68 -14.02 7.37
C SER A 48 17.90 -13.83 6.48
N GLU A 49 19.10 -13.89 7.06
CA GLU A 49 20.36 -14.08 6.33
C GLU A 49 20.23 -15.38 5.54
N LYS A 50 19.62 -15.31 4.36
CA LYS A 50 19.61 -16.38 3.39
C LYS A 50 20.91 -16.29 2.60
N ASP A 51 21.60 -17.42 2.54
CA ASP A 51 22.78 -17.67 1.70
C ASP A 51 22.70 -16.92 0.35
N PRO A 52 23.74 -16.18 -0.07
CA PRO A 52 23.73 -15.39 -1.31
C PRO A 52 23.75 -16.23 -2.59
N ASN A 53 23.46 -17.54 -2.51
CA ASN A 53 23.67 -18.49 -3.61
C ASN A 53 22.41 -19.23 -4.07
N GLN A 54 21.22 -18.74 -3.73
CA GLN A 54 19.98 -19.15 -4.41
C GLN A 54 19.37 -17.93 -5.09
N GLU A 55 19.66 -17.77 -6.39
CA GLU A 55 18.79 -17.02 -7.28
C GLU A 55 17.41 -17.71 -7.27
N GLU A 56 16.57 -17.41 -6.29
CA GLU A 56 15.15 -17.77 -6.32
C GLU A 56 14.56 -17.05 -7.54
N ASN A 57 14.47 -17.79 -8.66
CA ASN A 57 13.99 -17.28 -9.93
C ASN A 57 12.58 -16.69 -9.73
N TYR A 58 12.47 -15.35 -9.85
CA TYR A 58 11.21 -14.65 -9.68
C TYR A 58 10.23 -15.06 -10.78
N ASP A 59 9.16 -15.75 -10.40
CA ASP A 59 8.14 -16.21 -11.33
C ASP A 59 7.03 -15.15 -11.51
N THR A 60 7.07 -14.45 -12.64
CA THR A 60 6.03 -13.49 -13.04
C THR A 60 4.64 -14.11 -13.19
N CYS A 61 4.52 -15.44 -13.32
CA CYS A 61 3.23 -16.15 -13.40
C CYS A 61 2.41 -16.03 -12.11
N ASN A 62 3.08 -15.81 -10.97
CA ASN A 62 2.43 -15.69 -9.66
C ASN A 62 2.04 -14.24 -9.30
N GLU A 63 2.16 -13.27 -10.22
CA GLU A 63 1.72 -11.90 -9.98
C GLU A 63 0.21 -11.72 -10.08
N VAL A 64 -0.35 -10.83 -9.25
CA VAL A 64 -1.78 -10.54 -9.23
C VAL A 64 -2.12 -9.49 -10.28
N GLU A 65 -2.88 -9.91 -11.28
CA GLU A 65 -3.47 -8.99 -12.27
C GLU A 65 -4.66 -8.25 -11.66
N CYS A 66 -4.67 -6.93 -11.79
CA CYS A 66 -5.75 -6.11 -11.25
C CYS A 66 -5.94 -4.77 -11.97
N SER A 67 -7.13 -4.20 -11.80
CA SER A 67 -7.46 -2.84 -12.21
C SER A 67 -8.14 -2.11 -11.07
N VAL A 68 -7.88 -0.81 -10.95
CA VAL A 68 -8.48 0.05 -9.93
C VAL A 68 -9.33 1.08 -10.61
N PHE A 69 -10.55 1.26 -10.10
CA PHE A 69 -11.47 2.27 -10.57
C PHE A 69 -11.73 3.30 -9.47
N TYR A 70 -11.77 4.56 -9.86
CA TYR A 70 -12.36 5.62 -9.07
C TYR A 70 -13.70 5.98 -9.69
N ARG A 71 -14.79 5.67 -8.99
CA ARG A 71 -16.16 5.66 -9.54
C ARG A 71 -16.18 4.70 -10.74
N ASP A 72 -16.22 5.22 -11.96
CA ASP A 72 -16.28 4.43 -13.20
C ASP A 72 -15.03 4.58 -14.07
N GLU A 73 -14.03 5.34 -13.62
CA GLU A 73 -12.79 5.59 -14.37
C GLU A 73 -11.65 4.67 -13.89
N CYS A 74 -11.01 3.95 -14.81
CA CYS A 74 -9.83 3.14 -14.50
C CYS A 74 -8.62 4.06 -14.22
N VAL A 75 -8.13 4.05 -12.99
CA VAL A 75 -7.02 4.89 -12.51
C VAL A 75 -5.71 4.11 -12.34
N TYR A 76 -5.77 2.79 -12.28
CA TYR A 76 -4.59 1.92 -12.25
C TYR A 76 -4.87 0.60 -12.95
N GLU A 77 -3.88 0.08 -13.67
CA GLU A 77 -3.98 -1.21 -14.35
C GLU A 77 -2.63 -1.93 -14.32
N LYS A 78 -2.66 -3.17 -13.82
CA LYS A 78 -1.55 -4.12 -13.85
C LYS A 78 -2.01 -5.36 -14.58
N SER A 79 -1.56 -5.51 -15.83
CA SER A 79 -1.91 -6.61 -16.73
C SER A 79 -0.64 -7.26 -17.26
N LEU A 80 -0.55 -8.59 -17.13
CA LEU A 80 0.59 -9.37 -17.61
C LEU A 80 0.55 -9.61 -19.12
N ARG A 81 -0.58 -9.30 -19.77
CA ARG A 81 -0.83 -9.58 -21.20
C ARG A 81 -0.08 -8.67 -22.16
N ALA A 82 0.44 -7.53 -21.69
CA ALA A 82 0.97 -6.47 -22.55
C ALA A 82 2.47 -6.61 -22.91
N GLY A 83 3.19 -7.64 -22.44
CA GLY A 83 4.65 -7.74 -22.62
C GLY A 83 5.47 -6.69 -21.87
N ASP A 84 4.84 -5.60 -21.43
CA ASP A 84 5.43 -4.45 -20.72
C ASP A 84 5.82 -4.73 -19.26
N MET A 85 5.45 -5.89 -18.69
CA MET A 85 5.67 -6.22 -17.27
C MET A 85 6.89 -7.12 -17.01
N SER A 86 7.71 -7.40 -18.02
CA SER A 86 8.93 -8.18 -17.86
C SER A 86 9.91 -7.50 -16.88
N THR A 87 10.48 -8.27 -15.95
CA THR A 87 11.48 -7.76 -15.02
C THR A 87 12.90 -7.97 -15.56
N CYS A 88 13.78 -7.01 -15.30
CA CYS A 88 15.19 -7.11 -15.61
C CYS A 88 16.07 -6.81 -14.41
N SER A 89 17.37 -7.07 -14.54
CA SER A 89 18.32 -6.74 -13.49
C SER A 89 18.44 -5.21 -13.32
N PRO A 90 18.85 -4.72 -12.14
CA PRO A 90 19.07 -3.29 -11.90
C PRO A 90 20.03 -2.66 -12.91
N GLU A 91 21.08 -3.37 -13.32
CA GLU A 91 22.06 -2.89 -14.30
C GLU A 91 21.43 -2.66 -15.68
N HIS A 92 20.49 -3.52 -16.08
CA HIS A 92 19.76 -3.33 -17.33
C HIS A 92 18.76 -2.17 -17.23
N LEU A 93 18.18 -1.94 -16.05
CA LEU A 93 17.30 -0.79 -15.82
C LEU A 93 18.07 0.53 -15.92
N LEU A 94 19.31 0.60 -15.42
CA LEU A 94 20.15 1.79 -15.51
C LEU A 94 20.34 2.27 -16.97
N ASN A 95 20.40 1.35 -17.92
CA ASN A 95 20.52 1.67 -19.35
C ASN A 95 19.21 2.17 -19.99
N LYS A 96 18.07 1.97 -19.32
CA LYS A 96 16.73 2.31 -19.85
C LYS A 96 16.10 3.51 -19.16
N CYS A 97 16.37 3.69 -17.87
CA CYS A 97 15.70 4.70 -17.05
C CYS A 97 16.12 6.12 -17.46
N LYS A 98 15.14 7.02 -17.39
CA LYS A 98 15.31 8.46 -17.54
C LYS A 98 14.91 9.15 -16.23
N PRO A 99 15.57 10.25 -15.85
CA PRO A 99 15.19 10.98 -14.63
C PRO A 99 13.68 11.26 -14.56
N GLY A 100 13.08 10.94 -13.42
CA GLY A 100 11.63 10.99 -13.19
C GLY A 100 10.88 9.70 -13.52
N ASP A 101 11.55 8.64 -13.97
CA ASP A 101 10.93 7.32 -14.13
C ASP A 101 10.64 6.66 -12.79
N LEU A 102 9.51 5.97 -12.71
CA LEU A 102 9.18 5.11 -11.57
C LEU A 102 9.69 3.70 -11.82
N VAL A 103 10.39 3.15 -10.84
CA VAL A 103 10.91 1.78 -10.89
C VAL A 103 10.29 0.98 -9.76
N GLU A 104 9.75 -0.18 -10.09
CA GLU A 104 9.26 -1.17 -9.14
C GLU A 104 10.22 -2.36 -9.10
N PHE A 105 10.74 -2.66 -7.93
CA PHE A 105 11.47 -3.89 -7.63
C PHE A 105 10.53 -4.93 -7.04
N VAL A 106 10.64 -6.17 -7.48
CA VAL A 106 9.74 -7.27 -7.11
C VAL A 106 10.53 -8.50 -6.65
N ALA A 107 9.97 -9.20 -5.67
CA ALA A 107 10.48 -10.47 -5.17
C ALA A 107 9.31 -11.29 -4.64
N LYS A 108 9.47 -12.61 -4.63
CA LYS A 108 8.46 -13.53 -4.10
C LYS A 108 8.26 -13.27 -2.61
N ASN A 109 7.02 -13.27 -2.13
CA ASN A 109 6.68 -13.10 -0.71
C ASN A 109 7.12 -11.76 -0.09
N GLN A 110 7.41 -10.75 -0.91
CA GLN A 110 7.78 -9.41 -0.45
C GLN A 110 6.88 -8.36 -1.09
N TYR A 111 6.62 -7.29 -0.34
CA TYR A 111 5.97 -6.12 -0.92
C TYR A 111 6.79 -5.56 -2.08
N PRO A 112 6.16 -5.16 -3.20
CA PRO A 112 6.82 -4.40 -4.25
C PRO A 112 7.45 -3.13 -3.68
N HIS A 113 8.70 -2.87 -4.05
CA HIS A 113 9.45 -1.70 -3.59
C HIS A 113 9.56 -0.68 -4.71
N TRP A 114 9.04 0.51 -4.49
CA TRP A 114 8.93 1.55 -5.52
C TRP A 114 9.95 2.66 -5.29
N THR A 115 10.54 3.14 -6.38
CA THR A 115 11.57 4.19 -6.33
C THR A 115 11.37 5.18 -7.48
N VAL A 116 11.91 6.39 -7.31
CA VAL A 116 11.99 7.42 -8.35
C VAL A 116 13.42 7.49 -8.85
N TYR A 117 13.68 7.21 -10.12
CA TYR A 117 15.01 7.39 -10.69
C TYR A 117 15.31 8.88 -10.85
N VAL A 118 16.41 9.36 -10.28
CA VAL A 118 16.77 10.79 -10.27
C VAL A 118 17.94 11.15 -11.18
N GLY A 119 18.54 10.15 -11.83
CA GLY A 119 19.74 10.32 -12.67
C GLY A 119 20.99 9.77 -12.00
N ASP A 120 22.10 9.72 -12.73
CA ASP A 120 23.42 9.30 -12.24
C ASP A 120 23.41 7.97 -11.46
N PHE A 121 22.60 7.01 -11.92
CA PHE A 121 22.42 5.69 -11.27
C PHE A 121 21.74 5.72 -9.90
N HIS A 122 21.25 6.88 -9.45
CA HIS A 122 20.60 7.05 -8.16
C HIS A 122 19.07 6.97 -8.25
N VAL A 123 18.49 6.50 -7.15
CA VAL A 123 17.04 6.47 -6.94
C VAL A 123 16.70 7.08 -5.58
N VAL A 124 15.56 7.76 -5.51
CA VAL A 124 14.97 8.21 -4.25
C VAL A 124 13.80 7.33 -3.88
N HIS A 125 13.74 6.88 -2.64
CA HIS A 125 12.71 5.96 -2.18
C HIS A 125 12.44 6.07 -0.69
N LEU A 126 11.21 5.74 -0.28
CA LEU A 126 10.87 5.56 1.13
C LEU A 126 11.22 4.13 1.55
N HIS A 127 12.14 3.97 2.50
CA HIS A 127 12.56 2.66 3.01
C HIS A 127 12.88 2.76 4.50
N ARG A 128 12.26 1.87 5.31
CA ARG A 128 12.41 1.84 6.78
C ARG A 128 12.16 3.21 7.42
N ALA A 129 10.97 3.78 7.13
CA ALA A 129 10.53 5.07 7.64
C ALA A 129 11.49 6.26 7.36
N GLU A 130 12.26 6.18 6.27
CA GLU A 130 13.13 7.26 5.81
C GLU A 130 13.08 7.40 4.29
N VAL A 131 13.06 8.64 3.79
CA VAL A 131 13.28 8.92 2.36
C VAL A 131 14.78 9.01 2.09
N LYS A 132 15.30 8.04 1.34
CA LYS A 132 16.74 7.90 1.04
C LYS A 132 17.04 8.21 -0.42
N ASN A 133 18.28 8.63 -0.67
CA ASN A 133 18.86 8.74 -2.01
C ASN A 133 20.04 7.77 -2.10
N ASP A 134 19.82 6.63 -2.76
CA ASP A 134 20.75 5.52 -2.81
C ASP A 134 21.05 5.14 -4.27
N PHE A 135 22.12 4.37 -4.51
CA PHE A 135 22.34 3.75 -5.81
C PHE A 135 21.20 2.77 -6.12
N MET A 136 20.75 2.71 -7.38
CA MET A 136 19.68 1.81 -7.81
C MET A 136 19.98 0.35 -7.45
N THR A 137 21.23 -0.08 -7.59
CA THR A 137 21.68 -1.43 -7.24
C THR A 137 21.50 -1.73 -5.76
N ASP A 138 21.83 -0.78 -4.89
CA ASP A 138 21.71 -0.93 -3.43
C ASP A 138 20.25 -0.91 -3.01
N ALA A 139 19.46 0.04 -3.53
CA ALA A 139 18.03 0.15 -3.30
C ALA A 139 17.25 -1.08 -3.82
N SER A 140 17.77 -1.79 -4.82
CA SER A 140 17.16 -3.02 -5.34
C SER A 140 17.25 -4.19 -4.36
N GLN A 141 18.25 -4.22 -3.48
CA GLN A 141 18.52 -5.35 -2.57
C GLN A 141 18.56 -6.71 -3.30
N GLY A 142 19.15 -6.74 -4.51
CA GLY A 142 19.24 -7.94 -5.35
C GLY A 142 17.95 -8.30 -6.10
N ARG A 143 16.89 -7.51 -5.96
CA ARG A 143 15.59 -7.74 -6.61
C ARG A 143 15.64 -7.31 -8.07
N ARG A 144 14.94 -8.06 -8.92
CA ARG A 144 14.67 -7.63 -10.30
C ARG A 144 13.62 -6.52 -10.29
N GLY A 145 13.65 -5.67 -11.30
CA GLY A 145 12.69 -4.57 -11.39
C GLY A 145 12.23 -4.24 -12.80
N ARG A 146 11.35 -3.26 -12.89
CA ARG A 146 10.75 -2.76 -14.14
C ARG A 146 10.34 -1.30 -14.01
N ILE A 147 10.26 -0.61 -15.14
CA ILE A 147 9.75 0.77 -15.21
C ILE A 147 8.22 0.72 -15.22
N VAL A 148 7.58 1.42 -14.29
CA VAL A 148 6.11 1.37 -14.04
C VAL A 148 5.42 2.70 -14.26
N ASN A 149 5.94 3.54 -15.17
CA ASN A 149 5.41 4.88 -15.44
C ASN A 149 3.92 4.92 -15.80
N ASN A 150 3.39 3.84 -16.39
CA ASN A 150 2.07 3.82 -17.02
C ASN A 150 1.04 2.94 -16.29
N VAL A 151 1.38 2.38 -15.13
CA VAL A 151 0.42 1.54 -14.38
C VAL A 151 -0.68 2.41 -13.77
N TYR A 152 -0.34 3.61 -13.28
CA TYR A 152 -1.32 4.65 -12.95
C TYR A 152 -1.71 5.45 -14.20
N LYS A 153 -3.00 5.71 -14.38
CA LYS A 153 -3.56 6.42 -15.55
C LYS A 153 -3.77 7.92 -15.31
N PHE A 154 -3.13 8.47 -14.28
CA PHE A 154 -3.14 9.90 -14.01
C PHE A 154 -2.20 10.66 -14.95
N LYS A 155 -2.48 11.95 -15.16
CA LYS A 155 -1.58 12.83 -15.91
C LYS A 155 -0.25 12.98 -15.14
N PRO A 156 0.90 12.60 -15.72
CA PRO A 156 2.19 12.74 -15.04
C PRO A 156 2.64 14.21 -14.99
N GLN A 157 3.41 14.53 -13.96
CA GLN A 157 4.19 15.76 -13.90
C GLN A 157 5.41 15.66 -14.83
N ASN A 158 5.97 16.82 -15.20
CA ASN A 158 7.20 16.90 -15.94
C ASN A 158 8.38 16.27 -15.14
N SER A 159 9.31 15.61 -15.83
CA SER A 159 10.45 14.89 -15.24
C SER A 159 11.25 15.71 -14.22
N GLU A 160 11.55 16.96 -14.55
CA GLU A 160 12.30 17.86 -13.67
C GLU A 160 11.53 18.15 -12.36
N ILE A 161 10.20 18.24 -12.45
CA ILE A 161 9.32 18.40 -11.29
C ILE A 161 9.29 17.13 -10.44
N VAL A 162 9.24 15.95 -11.07
CA VAL A 162 9.24 14.66 -10.37
C VAL A 162 10.53 14.47 -9.57
N VAL A 163 11.68 14.72 -10.22
CA VAL A 163 13.00 14.63 -9.58
C VAL A 163 13.11 15.62 -8.43
N ARG A 164 12.69 16.88 -8.64
CA ARG A 164 12.70 17.89 -7.58
C ARG A 164 11.82 17.49 -6.39
N ASN A 165 10.59 17.04 -6.64
CA ASN A 165 9.68 16.58 -5.59
C ASN A 165 10.28 15.44 -4.77
N ALA A 166 10.99 14.51 -5.41
CA ALA A 166 11.65 13.41 -4.72
C ALA A 166 12.86 13.90 -3.89
N MET A 167 13.75 14.70 -4.50
CA MET A 167 14.96 15.21 -3.87
C MET A 167 14.68 16.13 -2.68
N GLU A 168 13.62 16.95 -2.73
CA GLU A 168 13.19 17.82 -1.63
C GLU A 168 12.75 17.03 -0.37
N GLN A 169 12.47 15.73 -0.49
CA GLN A 169 12.04 14.89 0.63
C GLN A 169 13.17 14.04 1.22
N VAL A 170 14.36 14.03 0.61
CA VAL A 170 15.49 13.20 1.09
C VAL A 170 15.87 13.60 2.52
N GLY A 171 15.97 12.60 3.39
CA GLY A 171 16.25 12.76 4.82
C GLY A 171 15.02 12.93 5.71
N ALA A 172 13.80 13.03 5.14
CA ALA A 172 12.56 13.03 5.92
C ALA A 172 12.36 11.67 6.62
N ARG A 173 11.95 11.70 7.90
CA ARG A 173 11.83 10.50 8.76
C ARG A 173 10.62 10.58 9.69
N ASP A 174 10.17 9.43 10.17
CA ASP A 174 9.18 9.27 11.24
C ASP A 174 7.93 10.17 11.05
N ARG A 175 7.69 11.10 12.00
CA ARG A 175 6.51 11.97 12.05
C ARG A 175 6.43 12.99 10.92
N GLU A 176 7.52 13.21 10.18
CA GLU A 176 7.55 14.13 9.04
C GLU A 176 7.05 13.44 7.76
N LEU A 177 6.92 12.11 7.77
CA LEU A 177 6.47 11.36 6.61
C LEU A 177 5.00 11.58 6.32
N ASN A 178 4.74 11.84 5.04
CA ASN A 178 3.38 11.99 4.51
C ASN A 178 2.91 10.75 3.75
N TRP A 179 3.67 9.65 3.74
CA TRP A 179 3.36 8.45 2.95
C TRP A 179 3.60 7.19 3.78
N ARG A 180 2.70 6.20 3.67
CA ARG A 180 2.84 4.93 4.41
C ARG A 180 3.80 3.94 3.78
N ASN A 181 4.04 4.03 2.48
CA ASN A 181 4.81 3.05 1.73
C ASN A 181 5.49 3.70 0.52
N SER A 182 6.45 2.97 -0.05
CA SER A 182 7.29 3.45 -1.16
C SER A 182 6.50 3.74 -2.43
N GLU A 183 5.41 3.01 -2.68
CA GLU A 183 4.55 3.24 -3.83
C GLU A 183 3.81 4.58 -3.74
N CYS A 184 3.19 4.87 -2.59
CA CYS A 184 2.51 6.14 -2.36
C CYS A 184 3.47 7.32 -2.51
N PHE A 185 4.69 7.21 -1.98
CA PHE A 185 5.73 8.23 -2.14
C PHE A 185 6.11 8.46 -3.61
N ALA A 186 6.45 7.39 -4.32
CA ALA A 186 6.88 7.46 -5.72
C ALA A 186 5.76 7.97 -6.64
N ALA A 187 4.54 7.46 -6.46
CA ALA A 187 3.37 7.89 -7.21
C ALA A 187 3.00 9.35 -6.91
N TRP A 188 3.13 9.81 -5.66
CA TRP A 188 2.97 11.23 -5.35
C TRP A 188 4.01 12.10 -6.08
N CYS A 189 5.28 11.70 -6.09
CA CYS A 189 6.31 12.43 -6.83
C CYS A 189 5.95 12.57 -8.31
N LYS A 190 5.46 11.48 -8.93
CA LYS A 190 5.09 11.45 -10.36
C LYS A 190 3.81 12.20 -10.71
N PHE A 191 2.78 12.11 -9.88
CA PHE A 191 1.42 12.57 -10.24
C PHE A 191 0.91 13.76 -9.41
N GLY A 192 1.55 14.08 -8.28
CA GLY A 192 1.22 15.25 -7.44
C GLY A 192 -0.15 15.16 -6.74
N LYS A 193 -0.76 13.98 -6.75
CA LYS A 193 -2.10 13.70 -6.22
C LYS A 193 -2.06 13.58 -4.69
N ARG A 194 -2.92 14.33 -4.00
CA ARG A 194 -2.97 14.34 -2.52
C ARG A 194 -3.42 13.01 -1.94
N GLU A 195 -4.15 12.22 -2.72
CA GLU A 195 -4.72 10.91 -2.38
C GLU A 195 -3.64 9.88 -2.03
N PHE A 196 -2.39 10.07 -2.48
CA PHE A 196 -1.26 9.25 -2.08
C PHE A 196 -0.69 9.60 -0.70
N LYS A 197 -1.05 10.75 -0.12
CA LYS A 197 -0.58 11.15 1.21
C LYS A 197 -1.47 10.58 2.31
N ILE A 198 -0.87 10.33 3.48
CA ILE A 198 -1.57 9.96 4.71
C ILE A 198 -2.63 11.03 5.02
N GLY A 199 -3.88 10.61 5.20
CA GLY A 199 -4.99 11.54 5.44
C GLY A 199 -5.29 12.49 4.27
N GLY A 200 -4.78 12.18 3.07
CA GLY A 200 -4.96 12.98 1.86
C GLY A 200 -6.42 13.07 1.40
N GLU A 201 -7.24 12.10 1.78
CA GLU A 201 -8.66 12.01 1.45
C GLU A 201 -9.57 12.07 2.68
N ILE A 202 -10.73 12.69 2.49
CA ILE A 202 -11.78 12.76 3.50
C ILE A 202 -12.64 11.49 3.40
N ARG A 203 -12.62 10.67 4.45
CA ARG A 203 -13.38 9.42 4.55
C ARG A 203 -14.84 9.67 4.94
N ILE A 204 -15.59 10.36 4.07
CA ILE A 204 -17.03 10.66 4.27
C ILE A 204 -17.85 10.14 3.08
N GLY A 205 -18.88 9.33 3.38
CA GLY A 205 -19.86 8.85 2.39
C GLY A 205 -19.56 7.48 1.77
N LYS A 206 -20.06 7.24 0.55
CA LYS A 206 -19.98 5.96 -0.19
C LYS A 206 -18.53 5.58 -0.52
N GLN A 207 -18.25 4.27 -0.59
CA GLN A 207 -17.03 3.71 -1.19
C GLN A 207 -16.89 4.18 -2.64
N ARG A 208 -15.80 4.89 -2.94
CA ARG A 208 -15.56 5.53 -4.25
C ARG A 208 -14.57 4.75 -5.10
N TYR A 209 -13.84 3.83 -4.48
CA TYR A 209 -12.79 3.08 -5.12
C TYR A 209 -13.20 1.62 -5.23
N SER A 210 -12.90 0.98 -6.35
CA SER A 210 -13.04 -0.46 -6.50
C SER A 210 -11.77 -1.08 -7.05
N LEU A 211 -11.35 -2.18 -6.44
CA LEU A 211 -10.25 -3.03 -6.89
C LEU A 211 -10.84 -4.25 -7.56
N LYS A 212 -10.62 -4.39 -8.87
CA LYS A 212 -10.98 -5.58 -9.63
C LYS A 212 -9.76 -6.49 -9.74
N ILE A 213 -9.80 -7.63 -9.05
CA ILE A 213 -8.77 -8.67 -9.08
C ILE A 213 -9.14 -9.70 -10.16
N GLN A 214 -8.22 -9.97 -11.09
CA GLN A 214 -8.43 -10.95 -12.15
C GLN A 214 -7.98 -12.34 -11.69
N LEU A 215 -8.93 -13.29 -11.59
CA LEU A 215 -8.66 -14.66 -11.13
C LEU A 215 -8.39 -15.61 -12.31
N SER A 216 -9.17 -15.46 -13.38
CA SER A 216 -9.01 -16.19 -14.66
C SER A 216 -9.55 -15.33 -15.79
N GLU A 217 -9.43 -15.73 -17.06
CA GLU A 217 -9.94 -14.91 -18.19
C GLU A 217 -11.42 -14.51 -18.07
N LYS A 218 -12.22 -15.33 -17.39
CA LYS A 218 -13.67 -15.16 -17.26
C LYS A 218 -14.13 -14.78 -15.85
N LYS A 219 -13.26 -14.87 -14.84
CA LYS A 219 -13.61 -14.64 -13.44
C LYS A 219 -12.78 -13.50 -12.85
N SER A 220 -13.47 -12.53 -12.26
CA SER A 220 -12.87 -11.45 -11.49
C SER A 220 -13.61 -11.27 -10.17
N HIS A 221 -12.91 -10.78 -9.16
CA HIS A 221 -13.49 -10.39 -7.88
C HIS A 221 -13.34 -8.88 -7.67
N ILE A 222 -14.33 -8.23 -7.07
CA ILE A 222 -14.34 -6.78 -6.87
C ILE A 222 -14.43 -6.49 -5.37
N LEU A 223 -13.49 -5.67 -4.88
CA LEU A 223 -13.47 -5.15 -3.51
C LEU A 223 -13.69 -3.63 -3.54
N GLU A 224 -14.50 -3.09 -2.63
CA GLU A 224 -14.81 -1.67 -2.57
C GLU A 224 -14.14 -0.98 -1.37
N PHE A 225 -13.59 0.22 -1.59
CA PHE A 225 -12.82 0.97 -0.61
C PHE A 225 -13.29 2.42 -0.51
N GLN A 226 -13.18 2.98 0.69
CA GLN A 226 -13.48 4.39 0.94
C GLN A 226 -12.32 5.32 0.56
N SER A 227 -11.08 4.81 0.62
CA SER A 227 -9.87 5.60 0.34
C SER A 227 -8.93 4.86 -0.60
N MET A 228 -8.15 5.64 -1.37
CA MET A 228 -7.08 5.14 -2.21
C MET A 228 -5.98 4.45 -1.36
N GLU A 229 -5.74 4.96 -0.16
CA GLU A 229 -4.75 4.42 0.78
C GLU A 229 -5.05 2.96 1.17
N ASP A 230 -6.28 2.67 1.62
CA ASP A 230 -6.66 1.31 2.03
C ASP A 230 -6.63 0.35 0.82
N LEU A 231 -7.02 0.85 -0.36
CA LEU A 231 -6.96 0.07 -1.59
C LEU A 231 -5.53 -0.30 -1.97
N ILE A 232 -4.60 0.66 -1.91
CA ILE A 232 -3.18 0.42 -2.21
C ILE A 232 -2.61 -0.60 -1.23
N MET A 233 -2.96 -0.51 0.06
CA MET A 233 -2.56 -1.49 1.07
C MET A 233 -3.02 -2.91 0.71
N GLU A 234 -4.29 -3.09 0.34
CA GLU A 234 -4.81 -4.40 -0.04
C GLU A 234 -4.14 -4.93 -1.32
N ARG A 235 -3.95 -4.09 -2.34
CA ARG A 235 -3.25 -4.49 -3.57
C ARG A 235 -1.81 -4.93 -3.25
N ARG A 236 -1.10 -4.18 -2.41
CA ARG A 236 0.28 -4.51 -2.00
C ARG A 236 0.32 -5.84 -1.22
N ARG A 237 -0.66 -6.12 -0.36
CA ARG A 237 -0.79 -7.42 0.33
C ARG A 237 -0.98 -8.55 -0.67
N ASN A 238 -1.88 -8.35 -1.63
CA ASN A 238 -2.11 -9.31 -2.72
C ASN A 238 -0.85 -9.59 -3.54
N ASP A 239 -0.07 -8.55 -3.87
CA ASP A 239 1.23 -8.71 -4.54
C ASP A 239 2.25 -9.46 -3.69
N GLN A 240 2.25 -9.27 -2.36
CA GLN A 240 3.14 -9.98 -1.45
C GLN A 240 2.83 -11.47 -1.40
N ILE A 241 1.56 -11.86 -1.16
CA ILE A 241 1.18 -13.27 -1.02
C ILE A 241 1.11 -13.99 -2.38
N GLY A 242 0.91 -13.23 -3.46
CA GLY A 242 0.87 -13.72 -4.84
C GLY A 242 -0.46 -14.34 -5.26
N LYS A 243 -0.63 -14.49 -6.57
CA LYS A 243 -1.87 -14.89 -7.26
C LYS A 243 -2.48 -16.17 -6.72
N ASN A 244 -1.67 -17.20 -6.51
CA ASN A 244 -2.19 -18.50 -6.05
C ASN A 244 -2.80 -18.40 -4.65
N ALA A 245 -2.16 -17.68 -3.74
CA ALA A 245 -2.67 -17.48 -2.37
C ALA A 245 -3.94 -16.62 -2.37
N VAL A 246 -3.95 -15.52 -3.14
CA VAL A 246 -5.15 -14.66 -3.29
C VAL A 246 -6.34 -15.47 -3.81
N ILE A 247 -6.14 -16.31 -4.83
CA ILE A 247 -7.22 -17.15 -5.38
C ILE A 247 -7.73 -18.12 -4.30
N GLN A 248 -6.84 -18.74 -3.53
CA GLN A 248 -7.23 -19.67 -2.46
C GLN A 248 -8.04 -18.99 -1.35
N GLU A 249 -7.61 -17.81 -0.90
CA GLU A 249 -8.33 -17.02 0.11
C GLU A 249 -9.74 -16.66 -0.39
N LEU A 250 -9.84 -16.15 -1.62
CA LEU A 250 -11.14 -15.76 -2.21
C LEU A 250 -12.09 -16.95 -2.41
N VAL A 251 -11.57 -18.12 -2.78
CA VAL A 251 -12.39 -19.36 -2.87
C VAL A 251 -12.88 -19.78 -1.49
N SER A 252 -12.05 -19.67 -0.46
CA SER A 252 -12.39 -20.07 0.91
C SER A 252 -13.48 -19.17 1.50
N HIS A 253 -13.47 -17.87 1.20
CA HIS A 253 -14.54 -16.95 1.59
C HIS A 253 -15.87 -17.25 0.89
N LEU A 254 -15.85 -17.54 -0.41
CA LEU A 254 -17.07 -17.88 -1.17
C LEU A 254 -17.75 -19.16 -0.65
N HIS A 255 -16.99 -20.22 -0.35
CA HIS A 255 -17.55 -21.45 0.19
C HIS A 255 -18.07 -21.30 1.62
N SER A 256 -17.53 -20.35 2.39
CA SER A 256 -17.98 -20.08 3.77
C SER A 256 -19.32 -19.32 3.80
N GLU A 257 -19.61 -18.50 2.80
CA GLU A 257 -20.91 -17.82 2.65
C GLU A 257 -22.02 -18.77 2.21
N GLU A 258 -21.73 -19.77 1.37
CA GLU A 258 -22.72 -20.76 0.90
C GLU A 258 -23.19 -21.73 2.01
N VAL A 259 -22.30 -22.12 2.93
CA VAL A 259 -22.64 -23.05 4.04
C VAL A 259 -23.45 -22.35 5.15
N GLY A 260 -23.36 -21.02 5.27
CA GLY A 260 -24.13 -20.24 6.26
C GLY A 260 -25.62 -20.07 5.92
N THR A 261 -26.03 -20.32 4.68
CA THR A 261 -27.42 -20.16 4.22
C THR A 261 -28.31 -21.38 4.45
N ASP A 262 -27.76 -22.55 4.73
CA ASP A 262 -28.53 -23.80 4.84
C ASP A 262 -28.98 -24.14 6.28
N HIS A 263 -28.71 -23.29 7.27
CA HIS A 263 -29.04 -23.57 8.68
C HIS A 263 -30.22 -22.76 9.26
N ASN A 264 -30.98 -22.03 8.42
CA ASN A 264 -32.15 -21.25 8.87
C ASN A 264 -33.48 -21.70 8.25
N ALA A 265 -33.59 -22.98 7.89
CA ALA A 265 -34.85 -23.59 7.51
C ALA A 265 -35.04 -24.93 8.22
N HIS A 266 -35.40 -24.88 9.50
CA HIS A 266 -36.19 -25.94 10.14
C HIS A 266 -36.95 -25.45 11.37
#